data_AF-A0A850AC73-F1
#
_entry.id   AF-A0A850AC73-F1
#
_cell.length_a   1.000
_cell.length_b   1.000
_cell.length_c   1.000
_cell.angle_alpha   90.00
_cell.angle_beta   90.00
_cell.angle_gamma   90.00
#
_symmetry.space_group_name_H-M   'P 1'
#
loop_
_entity.id
_entity.type
_entity.pdbx_description
1 polymer ?
#
loop_
_entity_poly.entity_id
_entity_poly.type
_entity_poly.pdbx_seq_one_letter_code
_entity_poly.pdbx_strand_id
1 'polypeptide(L)' 'MLSLIVKTIRQNLLFRLYKYYIIDSILIVKRFGFKELWKRRGLKFLLIIVSYYLVRDTLLYVVIPFCIARGLF' A
#
# COMPACT_ATOMS: atom_id res chain seq x y z
N MET A 1 -23.92 -11.97 -12.93
CA MET A 1 -24.68 -10.85 -12.32
C MET A 1 -24.37 -10.69 -10.82
N LEU A 2 -24.41 -11.76 -10.00
CA LEU A 2 -23.98 -11.75 -8.60
C LEU A 2 -22.50 -11.31 -8.38
N SER A 3 -21.59 -11.68 -9.29
CA SER A 3 -20.17 -11.31 -9.21
C SER A 3 -19.90 -9.80 -9.34
N LEU A 4 -20.76 -9.06 -10.05
CA LEU A 4 -20.63 -7.61 -10.23
C LEU A 4 -21.05 -6.85 -8.97
N ILE A 5 -22.10 -7.31 -8.28
CA ILE A 5 -22.58 -6.72 -7.02
C ILE A 5 -21.54 -6.86 -5.91
N VAL A 6 -20.92 -8.05 -5.79
CA VAL A 6 -19.83 -8.28 -4.82
C VAL A 6 -18.62 -7.38 -5.08
N LYS A 7 -18.29 -7.13 -6.36
CA LYS A 7 -17.19 -6.23 -6.75
C LYS A 7 -17.47 -4.78 -6.38
N THR A 8 -18.71 -4.30 -6.58
CA THR A 8 -19.15 -2.95 -6.23
C THR A 8 -19.19 -2.72 -4.71
N ILE A 9 -19.65 -3.70 -3.92
CA ILE A 9 -19.62 -3.64 -2.45
C ILE A 9 -18.18 -3.62 -1.92
N ARG A 10 -17.27 -4.38 -2.55
CA ARG A 10 -15.85 -4.44 -2.17
C ARG A 10 -15.11 -3.12 -2.40
N GLN A 11 -15.43 -2.40 -3.48
CA GLN A 11 -14.88 -1.06 -3.77
C GLN A 11 -15.24 -0.07 -2.66
N ASN A 12 -16.47 -0.13 -2.13
CA ASN A 12 -16.91 0.68 -0.99
C ASN A 12 -16.18 0.35 0.32
N LEU A 13 -15.74 -0.90 0.51
CA LEU A 13 -15.08 -1.32 1.75
C LEU A 13 -13.65 -0.77 1.83
N LEU A 14 -12.89 -0.85 0.73
CA LEU A 14 -11.54 -0.28 0.65
C LEU A 14 -11.58 1.25 0.82
N PHE A 15 -12.53 1.91 0.17
CA PHE A 15 -12.71 3.35 0.31
C PHE A 15 -13.05 3.75 1.76
N ARG A 16 -13.91 2.98 2.45
CA ARG A 16 -14.23 3.20 3.88
C ARG A 16 -13.03 2.99 4.79
N LEU A 17 -12.26 1.91 4.58
CA LEU A 17 -11.06 1.63 5.35
C LEU A 17 -10.00 2.71 5.16
N TYR A 18 -9.79 3.15 3.91
CA TYR A 18 -8.86 4.24 3.59
C TYR A 18 -9.30 5.56 4.25
N LYS A 19 -10.58 5.91 4.12
CA LYS A 19 -11.15 7.11 4.76
C LYS A 19 -10.99 7.07 6.27
N TYR A 20 -11.29 5.94 6.91
CA TYR A 20 -11.10 5.75 8.35
C TYR A 20 -9.61 5.88 8.72
N TYR A 21 -8.72 5.28 7.92
CA TYR A 21 -7.28 5.31 8.15
C TYR A 21 -6.70 6.73 8.08
N ILE A 22 -7.15 7.56 7.14
CA ILE A 22 -6.71 8.96 7.01
C ILE A 22 -7.27 9.81 8.14
N ILE A 23 -8.58 9.76 8.38
CA ILE A 23 -9.21 10.59 9.41
C ILE A 23 -8.61 10.29 10.78
N ASP A 24 -8.40 9.01 11.10
CA ASP A 24 -7.75 8.58 12.35
C ASP A 24 -6.32 9.11 12.46
N SER A 25 -5.55 9.11 11.36
CA SER A 25 -4.19 9.67 11.34
C SER A 25 -4.17 11.17 11.63
N ILE A 26 -5.10 11.92 11.03
CA ILE A 26 -5.25 13.37 11.28
C ILE A 26 -5.65 13.61 12.74
N LEU A 27 -6.54 12.78 13.29
CA LEU A 27 -7.00 12.86 14.68
C LEU A 27 -5.87 12.59 15.68
N ILE A 28 -5.02 11.59 15.41
CA ILE A 28 -3.83 11.28 16.20
C ILE A 28 -2.87 12.47 16.21
N VAL A 29 -2.58 13.06 15.04
CA VAL A 29 -1.69 14.23 14.96
C VAL A 29 -2.27 15.43 15.70
N LYS A 30 -3.58 15.68 15.56
CA LYS A 30 -4.25 16.80 16.23
C LYS A 30 -4.26 16.67 17.75
N ARG A 31 -4.37 15.45 18.29
CA ARG A 31 -4.47 15.20 19.75
C ARG A 31 -3.12 14.97 20.43
N PHE A 32 -2.21 14.25 19.78
CA PHE A 32 -0.98 13.75 20.40
C PHE A 32 0.29 14.20 19.65
N GLY A 33 0.15 14.92 18.53
CA GLY A 33 1.26 15.41 17.72
C GLY A 33 1.83 14.36 16.74
N PHE A 34 2.78 14.82 15.93
CA PHE A 34 3.37 14.01 14.85
C PHE A 34 4.21 12.82 15.37
N LYS A 35 4.82 12.96 16.56
CA LYS A 35 5.64 11.93 17.18
C LYS A 35 4.84 10.65 17.47
N GLU A 36 3.61 10.79 17.95
CA GLU A 36 2.75 9.65 18.28
C GLU A 36 2.23 8.94 17.03
N LEU A 37 1.96 9.70 15.94
CA LEU A 37 1.63 9.11 14.64
C LEU A 37 2.78 8.24 14.12
N TRP A 38 4.02 8.74 14.19
CA TRP A 38 5.20 7.98 13.77
C TRP A 38 5.40 6.71 14.61
N LYS A 39 5.20 6.80 15.93
CA LYS A 39 5.31 5.65 16.83
C LYS A 39 4.27 4.56 16.52
N ARG A 40 3.04 4.94 16.17
CA ARG A 40 1.93 4.00 15.91
C ARG A 40 1.90 3.46 14.48
N ARG A 41 2.29 4.27 13.49
CA ARG A 41 2.12 3.95 12.06
C ARG A 41 3.38 4.11 11.21
N GLY A 42 4.43 4.75 11.73
CA GLY A 42 5.67 5.02 10.98
C GLY A 42 6.32 3.75 10.43
N LEU A 43 6.34 2.66 11.22
CA LEU A 43 6.90 1.38 10.77
C LEU A 43 6.10 0.77 9.61
N LYS A 44 4.77 0.93 9.60
CA LYS A 44 3.92 0.47 8.48
C LYS A 44 4.18 1.30 7.23
N PHE A 45 4.32 2.62 7.35
CA PHE A 45 4.69 3.49 6.23
C PHE A 45 6.06 3.13 5.66
N LEU A 46 7.05 2.92 6.54
CA LEU A 46 8.39 2.53 6.14
C LEU A 46 8.37 1.17 5.42
N LEU A 47 7.66 0.18 5.95
CA LEU A 47 7.52 -1.13 5.30
C LEU A 47 6.88 -1.05 3.91
N ILE A 48 5.85 -0.22 3.74
CA ILE A 48 5.19 -0.03 2.43
C ILE A 48 6.16 0.60 1.43
N ILE A 49 6.93 1.61 1.85
CA ILE A 49 7.93 2.25 0.98
C ILE A 49 9.02 1.24 0.64
N VAL A 50 9.63 0.61 1.64
CA VAL A 50 10.70 -0.38 1.43
C VAL A 50 10.22 -1.52 0.54
N SER A 51 9.02 -2.06 0.75
CA SER A 51 8.50 -3.15 -0.08
C SER A 51 8.23 -2.70 -1.52
N TYR A 52 7.70 -1.48 -1.73
CA TYR A 52 7.52 -0.92 -3.06
C TYR A 52 8.84 -0.82 -3.82
N TYR A 53 9.87 -0.27 -3.19
CA TYR A 53 11.20 -0.15 -3.80
C TYR A 53 11.85 -1.51 -4.03
N LEU A 54 11.71 -2.45 -3.08
CA LEU A 54 12.24 -3.80 -3.21
C LEU A 54 11.61 -4.56 -4.38
N VAL A 55 10.29 -4.52 -4.51
CA VAL A 55 9.57 -5.16 -5.62
C VAL A 55 9.97 -4.50 -6.94
N ARG A 56 10.01 -3.17 -7.00
CA ARG A 56 10.43 -2.43 -8.19
C ARG A 56 11.84 -2.83 -8.62
N ASP A 57 12.79 -2.84 -7.70
CA ASP A 57 14.18 -3.15 -8.01
C ASP A 57 14.35 -4.62 -8.39
N THR A 58 13.59 -5.51 -7.77
CA THR A 58 13.54 -6.93 -8.17
C THR A 58 13.00 -7.07 -9.60
N LEU A 59 11.93 -6.35 -9.94
CA LEU A 59 11.38 -6.38 -11.30
C LEU A 59 12.40 -5.83 -12.31
N LEU A 60 12.99 -4.68 -12.04
CA LEU A 60 13.92 -4.00 -12.95
C LEU A 60 15.23 -4.75 -13.16
N TYR A 61 15.84 -5.25 -12.08
CA TYR A 61 17.21 -5.76 -12.10
C TYR A 61 17.29 -7.29 -12.08
N VAL A 62 16.21 -7.98 -11.71
CA VAL A 62 16.19 -9.45 -11.70
C VAL A 62 15.24 -9.98 -12.77
N VAL A 63 13.98 -9.55 -12.75
CA VAL A 63 12.95 -10.14 -13.62
C VAL A 63 13.17 -9.74 -15.08
N ILE A 64 13.38 -8.46 -15.38
CA ILE A 64 13.60 -8.01 -16.77
C ILE A 64 14.84 -8.71 -17.38
N PRO A 65 16.04 -8.71 -16.76
CA PRO A 65 17.20 -9.39 -17.32
C PRO A 65 17.00 -10.90 -17.46
N PHE A 66 16.31 -11.53 -16.51
CA PHE A 66 15.99 -12.96 -16.59
C PHE A 66 15.08 -13.27 -17.78
N CYS A 67 14.05 -12.45 -18.02
CA CYS A 67 13.15 -12.60 -19.17
C CYS A 67 13.89 -12.41 -20.50
N ILE A 68 14.79 -11.43 -20.59
CA ILE A 68 15.64 -11.21 -21.77
C ILE A 68 16.55 -12.42 -22.02
N ALA A 69 17.22 -12.93 -20.98
CA ALA A 69 18.10 -14.10 -21.09
C ALA A 69 17.35 -15.38 -21.52
N ARG A 70 16.04 -15.45 -21.24
CA ARG A 70 15.16 -16.55 -21.65
C ARG A 70 14.49 -16.34 -23.01
N GLY A 71 14.73 -15.22 -23.68
CA GLY A 71 14.11 -14.89 -24.97
C GLY A 71 12.60 -14.65 -24.90
N LEU A 72 12.10 -14.20 -23.73
CA LEU A 72 10.68 -13.87 -23.54
C LEU A 72 10.32 -12.45 -24.05
N PHE A 73 11.30 -11.72 -24.58
CA PHE A 73 11.20 -10.38 -25.15
C PHE A 73 11.88 -10.32 -26.52
#